data_AF-A0ABD5WRA7-F1
#
_entry.id   AF-A0ABD5WRA7-F1
#
_cell.length_a   1.000
_cell.length_b   1.000
_cell.length_c   1.000
_cell.angle_alpha   90.00
_cell.angle_beta   90.00
_cell.angle_gamma   90.00
#
_symmetry.space_group_name_H-M   'P 1'
#
loop_
_entity.id
_entity.type
_entity.pdbx_description
1 polymer ?
#
loop_
_entity_poly.entity_id
_entity_poly.type
_entity_poly.pdbx_seq_one_letter_code
_entity_poly.pdbx_strand_id
1 'polypeptide(L)'
;MSENTWPDLYETASESDDLVMPDQPLPFLGDLVEFLDEEDCERVLEVACGEGRNSQRFVEVVPDLEGCDLSEDALETCEERCGDAMTTRHADVRDLPYDDGDFEPP
;
A
#
# COMPACT_ATOMS: atom_id res chain seq x y z
N MET A 1 -7.06 11.33 -16.75
CA MET A 1 -6.82 9.87 -16.67
C MET A 1 -8.21 9.24 -16.60
N SER A 2 -8.48 8.14 -17.31
CA SER A 2 -9.75 7.41 -17.14
C SER A 2 -9.73 6.74 -15.76
N GLU A 3 -10.90 6.47 -15.19
CA GLU A 3 -11.01 5.80 -13.88
C GLU A 3 -10.33 4.41 -13.88
N ASN A 4 -10.24 3.78 -15.05
CA ASN A 4 -9.69 2.44 -15.19
C ASN A 4 -8.20 2.40 -15.57
N THR A 5 -7.51 3.55 -15.71
CA THR A 5 -6.12 3.54 -16.22
C THR A 5 -5.18 2.65 -15.41
N TRP A 6 -5.29 2.65 -14.07
CA TRP A 6 -4.42 1.84 -13.21
C TRP A 6 -4.83 0.37 -13.10
N PRO A 7 -6.12 0.04 -12.84
CA PRO A 7 -6.58 -1.35 -12.91
C PRO A 7 -6.21 -2.04 -14.23
N ASP A 8 -6.44 -1.39 -15.38
CA ASP A 8 -6.11 -1.97 -16.69
C ASP A 8 -4.59 -2.25 -16.83
N LEU A 9 -3.73 -1.40 -16.25
CA LEU A 9 -2.28 -1.59 -16.26
C LEU A 9 -1.85 -2.76 -15.38
N TYR A 10 -2.45 -2.92 -14.21
CA TYR A 10 -2.14 -4.01 -13.29
C TYR A 10 -2.65 -5.36 -13.81
N GLU A 11 -3.85 -5.41 -14.39
CA GLU A 11 -4.38 -6.61 -15.06
C GLU A 11 -3.42 -7.05 -16.18
N THR A 12 -2.99 -6.12 -17.03
CA THR A 12 -2.05 -6.44 -18.13
C THR A 12 -0.70 -6.96 -17.60
N ALA A 13 -0.22 -6.40 -16.49
CA ALA A 13 1.03 -6.81 -15.86
C ALA A 13 0.91 -8.19 -15.20
N SER A 14 -0.19 -8.46 -14.47
CA SER A 14 -0.44 -9.74 -13.81
C SER A 14 -0.57 -10.90 -14.81
N GLU A 15 -1.24 -10.67 -15.95
CA GLU A 15 -1.33 -11.65 -17.05
C GLU A 15 0.04 -12.04 -17.65
N SER A 16 1.04 -11.17 -17.50
CA SER A 16 2.38 -11.34 -18.06
C SER A 16 3.44 -11.70 -17.01
N ASP A 17 3.07 -11.87 -15.74
CA ASP A 17 4.02 -12.06 -14.62
C ASP A 17 5.04 -10.88 -14.52
N ASP A 18 4.64 -9.69 -14.98
CA ASP A 18 5.41 -8.45 -14.94
C ASP A 18 4.91 -7.56 -13.79
N LEU A 19 5.70 -6.53 -13.45
CA LEU A 19 5.32 -5.51 -12.47
C LEU A 19 5.08 -4.16 -13.13
N VAL A 20 4.06 -3.42 -12.69
CA VAL A 20 3.81 -2.06 -13.20
C VAL A 20 4.93 -1.12 -12.77
N MET A 21 5.47 -1.31 -11.56
CA MET A 21 6.57 -0.54 -11.01
C MET A 21 7.73 -1.48 -10.61
N PRO A 22 8.98 -0.99 -10.55
CA PRO A 22 10.08 -1.79 -10.01
C PRO A 22 9.79 -2.29 -8.58
N ASP A 23 10.30 -3.47 -8.24
CA ASP A 23 10.08 -4.17 -6.97
C ASP A 23 10.75 -3.51 -5.75
N GLN A 24 11.85 -2.78 -5.97
CA GLN A 24 12.62 -2.17 -4.89
C GLN A 24 11.91 -0.93 -4.31
N PRO A 25 11.85 -0.77 -2.97
CA PRO A 25 11.35 0.44 -2.32
C PRO A 25 12.03 1.71 -2.82
N LEU A 26 11.34 2.85 -2.72
CA LEU A 26 11.91 4.13 -3.09
C LEU A 26 13.17 4.43 -2.25
N PRO A 27 14.25 4.96 -2.85
CA PRO A 27 15.52 5.16 -2.14
C PRO A 27 15.44 6.20 -1.02
N PHE A 28 14.42 7.06 -1.03
CA PHE A 28 14.16 8.08 -0.02
C PHE A 28 13.09 7.67 1.02
N LEU A 29 12.65 6.41 1.00
CA LEU A 29 11.65 5.92 1.96
C LEU A 29 12.20 5.82 3.39
N GLY A 30 13.53 5.75 3.55
CA GLY A 30 14.20 5.60 4.84
C GLY A 30 13.79 6.66 5.86
N ASP A 31 13.84 7.94 5.49
CA ASP A 31 13.48 9.05 6.37
C ASP A 31 12.02 8.96 6.87
N LEU A 32 11.11 8.41 6.05
CA LEU A 32 9.71 8.22 6.45
C LEU A 32 9.55 7.02 7.39
N VAL A 33 10.26 5.92 7.13
CA VAL A 33 10.26 4.74 8.01
C VAL A 33 10.84 5.10 9.39
N GLU A 34 11.94 5.84 9.42
CA GLU A 34 12.54 6.35 10.65
C GLU A 34 11.56 7.25 11.41
N PHE A 35 10.87 8.17 10.72
CA PHE A 35 9.84 9.00 11.35
C PHE A 35 8.69 8.18 11.96
N LEU A 36 8.18 7.17 11.25
CA LEU A 36 7.09 6.33 11.76
C LEU A 36 7.50 5.54 13.01
N ASP A 37 8.74 5.05 13.05
CA ASP A 37 9.32 4.36 14.21
C ASP A 37 9.57 5.32 15.39
N GLU A 38 10.16 6.49 15.14
CA GLU A 38 10.47 7.48 16.18
C GLU A 38 9.23 8.08 16.85
N GLU A 39 8.13 8.24 16.10
CA GLU A 39 6.85 8.76 16.62
C GLU A 39 5.94 7.66 17.18
N ASP A 40 6.42 6.41 17.30
CA ASP A 40 5.65 5.26 17.80
C ASP A 40 4.29 5.12 17.08
N CYS A 41 4.27 5.27 15.75
CA CYS A 41 3.03 5.20 14.96
C CYS A 41 2.46 3.76 14.98
N GLU A 42 1.44 3.52 15.81
CA GLU A 42 0.87 2.18 15.98
C GLU A 42 0.01 1.75 14.78
N ARG A 43 -0.69 2.70 14.14
CA ARG A 43 -1.67 2.43 13.08
C ARG A 43 -1.55 3.41 11.92
N VAL A 44 -1.36 2.90 10.70
CA VAL A 44 -1.16 3.73 9.50
C VAL A 44 -2.01 3.21 8.34
N LEU A 45 -2.56 4.13 7.56
CA LEU A 45 -3.19 3.85 6.27
C LEU A 45 -2.26 4.25 5.12
N GLU A 46 -1.80 3.27 4.33
CA GLU A 46 -1.14 3.50 3.05
C GLU A 46 -2.18 3.55 1.92
N VAL A 47 -2.48 4.76 1.44
CA VAL A 47 -3.41 4.99 0.34
C VAL A 47 -2.71 4.79 -1.00
N ALA A 48 -3.36 4.09 -1.93
CA ALA A 48 -2.80 3.67 -3.22
C ALA A 48 -1.51 2.84 -3.04
N CYS A 49 -1.59 1.79 -2.23
CA CYS A 49 -0.44 0.94 -1.88
C CYS A 49 0.10 0.12 -3.07
N GLY A 50 -0.68 -0.02 -4.15
CA GLY A 50 -0.33 -0.79 -5.33
C GLY A 50 0.11 -2.21 -4.98
N GLU A 51 1.16 -2.70 -5.64
CA GLU A 51 1.77 -4.01 -5.40
C GLU A 51 2.58 -4.09 -4.08
N GLY A 52 2.44 -3.16 -3.13
CA GLY A 52 3.14 -3.23 -1.84
C GLY A 52 4.64 -2.91 -1.89
N ARG A 53 5.11 -2.19 -2.91
CA ARG A 53 6.54 -1.88 -3.10
C ARG A 53 7.17 -1.20 -1.88
N ASN A 54 6.50 -0.18 -1.34
CA ASN A 54 6.97 0.56 -0.17
C ASN A 54 6.52 -0.09 1.14
N SER A 55 5.35 -0.72 1.13
CA SER A 55 4.74 -1.43 2.26
C SER A 55 5.69 -2.44 2.89
N GLN A 56 6.52 -3.11 2.09
CA GLN A 56 7.60 -3.99 2.54
C GLN A 56 8.51 -3.38 3.62
N ARG A 57 8.66 -2.04 3.67
CA ARG A 57 9.42 -1.36 4.73
C ARG A 57 8.54 -0.84 5.86
N PHE A 58 7.30 -0.45 5.57
CA PHE A 58 6.38 0.03 6.59
C PHE A 58 5.98 -1.09 7.56
N VAL A 59 5.78 -2.31 7.06
CA VAL A 59 5.48 -3.49 7.91
C VAL A 59 6.60 -3.85 8.90
N GLU A 60 7.81 -3.31 8.73
CA GLU A 60 8.93 -3.55 9.65
C GLU A 60 8.78 -2.72 10.94
N VAL A 61 8.05 -1.60 10.90
CA VAL A 61 7.98 -0.61 11.99
C VAL A 61 6.56 -0.25 12.42
N VAL A 62 5.54 -0.46 11.57
CA VAL A 62 4.13 -0.16 11.88
C VAL A 62 3.41 -1.44 12.31
N PRO A 63 2.93 -1.54 13.56
CA PRO A 63 2.20 -2.72 14.05
C PRO A 63 0.87 -3.01 13.35
N ASP A 64 0.10 -1.97 13.02
CA ASP A 64 -1.20 -2.07 12.34
C ASP A 64 -1.18 -1.28 11.03
N LEU A 65 -0.59 -1.89 9.99
CA LEU A 65 -0.55 -1.31 8.66
C LEU A 65 -1.79 -1.75 7.85
N GLU A 66 -2.61 -0.78 7.48
CA GLU A 66 -3.67 -0.96 6.49
C GLU A 66 -3.24 -0.33 5.16
N GLY A 67 -3.60 -0.95 4.04
CA GLY A 67 -3.47 -0.29 2.74
C GLY A 67 -4.66 -0.52 1.84
N CYS A 68 -4.84 0.42 0.92
CA CYS A 68 -5.90 0.33 -0.07
C CYS A 68 -5.43 0.73 -1.45
N ASP A 69 -6.03 0.10 -2.46
CA ASP A 69 -5.82 0.42 -3.86
C ASP A 69 -7.11 0.16 -4.67
N LEU A 70 -7.19 0.76 -5.86
CA LEU A 70 -8.28 0.56 -6.81
C LEU A 70 -8.14 -0.74 -7.62
N SER A 71 -6.98 -1.39 -7.56
CA SER A 71 -6.67 -2.59 -8.34
C SER A 71 -6.61 -3.84 -7.46
N GLU A 72 -7.52 -4.80 -7.69
CA GLU A 72 -7.51 -6.09 -6.98
C GLU A 72 -6.24 -6.90 -7.29
N ASP A 73 -5.76 -6.89 -8.54
CA ASP A 73 -4.50 -7.55 -8.94
C ASP A 73 -3.28 -6.98 -8.20
N ALA A 74 -3.26 -5.66 -7.99
CA ALA A 74 -2.18 -5.01 -7.25
C ALA A 74 -2.22 -5.45 -5.77
N LEU A 75 -3.41 -5.52 -5.18
CA LEU A 75 -3.59 -5.95 -3.80
C LEU A 75 -3.19 -7.42 -3.59
N GLU A 76 -3.51 -8.32 -4.53
CA GLU A 76 -3.06 -9.71 -4.45
C GLU A 76 -1.53 -9.79 -4.38
N THR A 77 -0.84 -9.06 -5.26
CA THR A 77 0.64 -8.98 -5.22
C THR A 77 1.16 -8.35 -3.92
N CYS A 78 0.46 -7.34 -3.39
CA CYS A 78 0.80 -6.70 -2.12
C CYS A 78 0.71 -7.68 -0.95
N GLU A 79 -0.35 -8.48 -0.90
CA GLU A 79 -0.56 -9.53 0.11
C GLU A 79 0.51 -10.61 0.02
N GLU A 80 0.92 -11.02 -1.18
CA GLU A 80 2.02 -11.98 -1.36
C GLU A 80 3.36 -11.45 -0.80
N ARG A 81 3.62 -10.14 -0.95
CA ARG A 81 4.88 -9.52 -0.47
C ARG A 81 4.88 -9.24 1.02
N CYS A 82 3.76 -8.79 1.57
CA CYS A 82 3.67 -8.32 2.95
C CYS A 82 3.13 -9.39 3.91
N GLY A 83 2.46 -10.42 3.39
CA GLY A 83 1.82 -11.47 4.18
C GLY A 83 0.83 -10.90 5.21
N ASP A 84 0.74 -11.57 6.36
CA ASP A 84 -0.17 -11.18 7.45
C ASP A 84 0.24 -9.88 8.18
N ALA A 85 1.35 -9.24 7.78
CA ALA A 85 1.84 -8.01 8.40
C ALA A 85 1.11 -6.74 7.89
N MET A 86 0.25 -6.88 6.87
CA MET A 86 -0.53 -5.79 6.31
C MET A 86 -1.96 -6.26 6.01
N THR A 87 -2.94 -5.43 6.35
CA THR A 87 -4.34 -5.66 5.92
C THR A 87 -4.62 -4.85 4.67
N THR A 88 -5.01 -5.50 3.57
CA THR A 88 -5.37 -4.78 2.34
C THR A 88 -6.88 -4.66 2.14
N ARG A 89 -7.32 -3.59 1.46
CA ARG A 89 -8.72 -3.37 1.07
C ARG A 89 -8.82 -2.77 -0.33
N HIS A 90 -9.65 -3.35 -1.19
CA HIS A 90 -10.03 -2.73 -2.45
C HIS A 90 -10.92 -1.52 -2.18
N ALA A 91 -10.43 -0.31 -2.47
CA ALA A 91 -11.16 0.92 -2.23
C ALA A 91 -10.74 2.06 -3.15
N ASP A 92 -11.66 2.99 -3.37
CA ASP A 92 -11.37 4.27 -3.99
C ASP A 92 -10.94 5.28 -2.94
N VAL A 93 -9.81 5.93 -3.17
CA VAL A 93 -9.27 6.98 -2.29
C VAL A 93 -10.22 8.18 -2.14
N ARG A 94 -11.18 8.32 -3.06
CA ARG A 94 -12.24 9.34 -3.05
C ARG A 94 -13.42 8.96 -2.17
N ASP A 95 -13.54 7.70 -1.76
CA ASP A 95 -14.64 7.14 -0.96
C ASP A 95 -14.12 5.98 -0.09
N LEU A 96 -13.30 6.33 0.89
CA LEU A 96 -12.59 5.37 1.73
C LEU A 96 -13.53 4.64 2.71
N PRO A 97 -13.36 3.32 2.95
CA PRO A 97 -14.20 2.53 3.84
C PRO A 97 -13.72 2.61 5.31
N TYR A 98 -13.39 3.80 5.77
CA TYR A 98 -12.89 4.09 7.12
C TYR A 98 -13.70 5.22 7.74
N ASP A 99 -13.88 5.17 9.05
CA ASP A 99 -14.53 6.25 9.78
C ASP A 99 -13.55 7.41 10.01
N ASP A 100 -14.08 8.64 10.06
CA ASP A 100 -13.28 9.80 10.44
C ASP A 100 -12.62 9.58 11.81
N GLY A 101 -11.29 9.74 11.87
CA GLY A 101 -10.50 9.52 13.09
C GLY A 101 -9.98 8.09 13.27
N ASP A 102 -10.21 7.18 12.32
CA ASP A 102 -9.59 5.83 12.35
C ASP A 102 -8.06 5.88 12.26
N PHE A 103 -7.53 6.88 11.54
CA PHE A 103 -6.11 7.14 11.37
C PHE A 103 -5.84 8.61 11.70
N GLU A 104 -4.97 8.85 12.67
CA GLU A 104 -4.57 10.19 13.09
C GLU A 104 -3.06 10.36 12.88
N PRO A 105 -2.58 11.54 12.48
CA PRO A 105 -1.15 11.82 12.50
C PRO A 105 -0.63 11.81 13.94
N PRO A 106 0.66 11.50 14.16
CA PRO A 106 1.29 11.66 15.46
C PRO A 106 1.23 13.11 15.97
#